data_AF-A0A8T8XA38-F1
#
_entry.id   AF-A0A8T8XA38-F1
#
_cell.length_a   1.000
_cell.length_b   1.000
_cell.length_c   1.000
_cell.angle_alpha   90.00
_cell.angle_beta   90.00
_cell.angle_gamma   90.00
#
_symmetry.space_group_name_H-M   'P 1'
#
loop_
_entity.id
_entity.type
_entity.pdbx_description
1 polymer ?
#
loop_
_entity_poly.entity_id
_entity_poly.type
_entity_poly.pdbx_seq_one_letter_code
_entity_poly.pdbx_strand_id
1 'polypeptide(L)'
;MSEGNEKKLPKVPNSPKKVVRQKRDRRKKSLIHKAYEYSKLCDADICLGIRIRDSGQVTTFQADPTGFWSGFSSHLERYYPRPVQKTDKDFDEPAADESADEEDKIRPGEDKAILLAEDE
;
A
#
# COMPACT_ATOMS: atom_id res chain seq x y z
N MET A 1 41.42 -32.40 -0.80
CA MET A 1 40.69 -31.31 -1.47
C MET A 1 39.39 -31.14 -0.70
N SER A 2 39.27 -30.08 0.09
CA SER A 2 38.12 -29.81 0.96
C SER A 2 37.39 -28.59 0.41
N GLU A 3 36.30 -28.81 -0.32
CA GLU A 3 35.46 -27.73 -0.80
C GLU A 3 34.54 -27.25 0.33
N GLY A 4 34.57 -25.93 0.55
CA GLY A 4 33.91 -25.25 1.66
C GLY A 4 32.39 -25.27 1.52
N ASN A 5 31.73 -25.72 2.57
CA ASN A 5 30.29 -25.60 2.74
C ASN A 5 29.97 -24.14 3.14
N GLU A 6 29.57 -23.31 2.18
CA GLU A 6 29.03 -21.97 2.46
C GLU A 6 27.75 -22.09 3.28
N LYS A 7 27.89 -21.88 4.59
CA LYS A 7 26.75 -21.74 5.49
C LYS A 7 25.97 -20.49 5.09
N LYS A 8 24.86 -20.66 4.35
CA LYS A 8 23.87 -19.60 4.14
C LYS A 8 23.42 -19.08 5.51
N LEU A 9 23.71 -17.81 5.77
CA LEU A 9 23.33 -17.13 7.00
C LEU A 9 21.80 -17.16 7.17
N PRO A 10 21.26 -17.48 8.36
CA PRO A 10 19.82 -17.54 8.57
C PRO A 10 19.16 -16.18 8.28
N LYS A 11 18.05 -16.23 7.53
CA LYS A 11 17.22 -15.08 7.16
C LYS A 11 16.66 -14.47 8.44
N VAL A 12 17.18 -13.31 8.84
CA VAL A 12 16.79 -12.64 10.09
C VAL A 12 15.27 -12.43 10.10
N PRO A 13 14.55 -12.83 11.17
CA PRO A 13 13.11 -12.64 11.26
C PRO A 13 12.75 -11.16 11.12
N ASN A 14 11.68 -10.87 10.40
CA ASN A 14 11.23 -9.50 10.19
C ASN A 14 10.90 -8.84 11.52
N SER A 15 11.48 -7.66 11.78
CA SER A 15 11.13 -6.89 12.97
C SER A 15 9.67 -6.43 12.91
N PRO A 16 8.98 -6.27 14.05
CA PRO A 16 7.57 -5.84 14.09
C PRO A 16 7.31 -4.55 13.29
N LYS A 17 8.27 -3.61 13.32
CA LYS A 17 8.22 -2.36 12.54
C LYS A 17 8.16 -2.60 11.03
N LYS A 18 8.90 -3.60 10.52
CA LYS A 18 8.88 -3.97 9.09
C LYS A 18 7.52 -4.54 8.68
N VAL A 19 6.92 -5.40 9.51
CA VAL A 19 5.61 -6.01 9.24
C VAL A 19 4.51 -4.94 9.16
N VAL A 20 4.49 -4.00 10.12
CA VAL A 20 3.53 -2.88 10.11
C VAL A 20 3.69 -2.02 8.86
N ARG A 21 4.93 -1.68 8.50
CA ARG A 21 5.23 -0.92 7.27
C ARG A 21 4.75 -1.65 6.02
N GLN A 22 5.02 -2.95 5.89
CA GLN A 22 4.57 -3.74 4.74
C GLN A 22 3.04 -3.78 4.63
N LYS A 23 2.33 -3.99 5.75
CA LYS A 23 0.87 -3.97 5.78
C LYS A 23 0.31 -2.62 5.36
N ARG A 24 0.91 -1.52 5.84
CA ARG A 24 0.56 -0.15 5.43
C ARG A 24 0.78 0.06 3.93
N ASP A 25 1.96 -0.31 3.43
CA ASP A 25 2.34 -0.09 2.04
C ASP A 25 1.44 -0.91 1.08
N ARG A 26 1.08 -2.15 1.45
CA ARG A 26 0.07 -2.96 0.75
C ARG A 26 -1.30 -2.28 0.70
N ARG A 27 -1.81 -1.82 1.85
CA ARG A 27 -3.11 -1.12 1.91
C ARG A 27 -3.11 0.16 1.08
N LYS A 28 -2.01 0.91 1.12
CA LYS A 28 -1.82 2.11 0.28
C LYS A 28 -1.90 1.76 -1.20
N LYS A 29 -1.19 0.71 -1.64
CA LYS A 29 -1.22 0.24 -3.04
C LYS A 29 -2.64 -0.15 -3.46
N SER A 30 -3.33 -0.97 -2.66
CA SER A 30 -4.69 -1.41 -2.96
C SER A 30 -5.68 -0.25 -3.01
N LEU A 31 -5.57 0.72 -2.09
CA LEU A 31 -6.46 1.88 -2.07
C LEU A 31 -6.31 2.73 -3.35
N ILE A 32 -5.07 2.99 -3.77
CA ILE A 32 -4.81 3.75 -5.00
C ILE A 32 -5.32 2.97 -6.22
N HIS A 33 -5.09 1.65 -6.26
CA HIS A 33 -5.59 0.81 -7.35
C HIS A 33 -7.12 0.83 -7.45
N LYS A 34 -7.84 0.80 -6.33
CA LYS A 34 -9.30 0.91 -6.31
C LYS A 34 -9.80 2.29 -6.73
N ALA A 35 -9.08 3.35 -6.38
CA ALA A 35 -9.37 4.70 -6.87
C ALA A 35 -9.22 4.78 -8.40
N TYR A 36 -8.17 4.18 -8.94
CA TYR A 36 -7.96 4.05 -10.38
C TYR A 36 -9.07 3.24 -11.07
N GLU A 37 -9.37 2.02 -10.59
CA GLU A 37 -10.44 1.18 -11.14
C GLU A 37 -11.78 1.94 -11.18
N TYR A 38 -12.13 2.64 -10.10
CA TYR A 38 -13.37 3.39 -10.03
C TYR A 38 -13.40 4.55 -11.04
N SER A 39 -12.29 5.28 -11.21
CA SER A 39 -12.21 6.37 -12.19
C SER A 39 -12.53 5.88 -13.60
N LYS A 40 -12.01 4.71 -14.01
CA LYS A 40 -12.27 4.12 -15.32
C LYS A 40 -13.65 3.50 -15.44
N LEU A 41 -14.15 2.83 -14.38
CA LEU A 41 -15.47 2.19 -14.39
C LEU A 41 -16.61 3.21 -14.46
N CYS A 42 -16.46 4.33 -13.75
CA CYS A 42 -17.53 5.30 -13.54
C CYS A 42 -17.30 6.64 -14.27
N ASP A 43 -16.23 6.78 -15.06
CA ASP A 43 -15.82 8.03 -15.70
C ASP A 43 -15.79 9.21 -14.70
N ALA A 44 -15.13 8.96 -13.56
CA ALA A 44 -15.14 9.87 -12.42
C ALA A 44 -13.77 10.53 -12.23
N ASP A 45 -13.76 11.87 -12.14
CA ASP A 45 -12.57 12.65 -11.76
C ASP A 45 -12.22 12.41 -10.28
N ILE A 46 -11.14 11.68 -10.03
CA ILE A 46 -10.71 11.31 -8.66
C ILE A 46 -9.39 11.97 -8.28
N CYS A 47 -9.35 12.49 -7.06
CA CYS A 47 -8.11 12.88 -6.38
C CYS A 47 -8.03 12.24 -4.98
N LEU A 48 -6.88 11.62 -4.67
CA LEU A 48 -6.60 10.98 -3.40
C LEU A 48 -5.27 11.48 -2.82
N GLY A 49 -5.29 12.01 -1.59
CA GLY A 49 -4.11 12.42 -0.85
C GLY A 49 -3.91 11.58 0.41
N ILE A 50 -2.72 10.99 0.58
CA ILE A 50 -2.36 10.16 1.73
C ILE A 50 -1.14 10.76 2.40
N ARG A 51 -1.30 11.29 3.62
CA ARG A 51 -0.19 11.76 4.46
C ARG A 51 0.09 10.76 5.56
N ILE A 52 1.31 10.23 5.62
CA ILE A 52 1.76 9.48 6.77
C ILE A 52 2.22 10.48 7.84
N ARG A 53 1.49 10.55 8.96
CA ARG A 53 1.73 11.56 10.00
C ARG A 53 3.11 11.46 10.63
N ASP A 54 3.66 10.25 10.75
CA ASP A 54 4.96 9.98 11.38
C ASP A 54 6.15 10.61 10.63
N SER A 55 6.13 10.55 9.31
CA SER A 55 7.21 10.93 8.41
C SER A 55 6.88 12.21 7.65
N GLY A 56 5.64 12.68 7.74
CA GLY A 56 5.11 13.77 6.93
C GLY A 56 4.96 13.42 5.45
N GLN A 57 5.39 12.24 5.00
CA GLN A 57 5.39 11.86 3.58
C GLN A 57 3.97 11.86 3.02
N VAL A 58 3.80 12.58 1.92
CA VAL A 58 2.55 12.61 1.16
C VAL A 58 2.71 11.73 -0.08
N THR A 59 1.70 10.92 -0.37
CA THR A 59 1.48 10.26 -1.67
C THR A 59 0.16 10.77 -2.22
N THR A 60 0.14 11.22 -3.46
CA THR A 60 -1.09 11.62 -4.16
C THR A 60 -1.38 10.67 -5.32
N PHE A 61 -2.65 10.54 -5.66
CA PHE A 61 -3.13 9.92 -6.89
C PHE A 61 -4.16 10.85 -7.52
N GLN A 62 -4.03 11.08 -8.82
CA GLN A 62 -4.91 11.93 -9.61
C GLN A 62 -5.30 11.20 -10.90
N ALA A 63 -6.60 11.02 -11.09
CA ALA A 63 -7.22 10.55 -12.32
C ALA A 63 -8.31 11.56 -12.69
N ASP A 64 -7.88 12.70 -13.20
CA ASP A 64 -8.72 13.82 -13.61
C ASP A 64 -8.22 14.41 -14.94
N PRO A 65 -8.58 13.83 -16.09
CA PRO A 65 -8.12 14.31 -17.40
C PRO A 65 -8.48 15.78 -17.66
N THR A 66 -9.55 16.26 -17.03
CA THR A 66 -10.04 17.65 -17.09
C THR A 66 -9.20 18.62 -16.26
N GLY A 67 -8.36 18.11 -15.35
CA GLY A 67 -7.62 18.91 -14.38
C GLY A 67 -8.50 19.58 -13.32
N PHE A 68 -9.72 19.06 -13.07
CA PHE A 68 -10.64 19.59 -12.06
C PHE A 68 -9.98 19.73 -10.67
N TRP A 69 -9.06 18.83 -10.33
CA TRP A 69 -8.33 18.84 -9.05
C TRP A 69 -6.94 19.50 -9.13
N SER A 70 -6.60 20.21 -10.21
CA SER A 70 -5.30 20.91 -10.37
C SER A 70 -4.99 21.92 -9.25
N GLY A 71 -6.02 22.55 -8.67
CA GLY A 71 -5.84 23.43 -7.50
C GLY A 71 -5.27 22.68 -6.29
N PHE A 72 -5.66 21.42 -6.08
CA PHE A 72 -5.16 20.59 -4.98
C PHE A 72 -3.67 20.25 -5.14
N SER A 73 -3.24 19.89 -6.35
CA SER A 73 -1.83 19.56 -6.61
C SER A 73 -0.91 20.78 -6.44
N SER A 74 -1.37 21.97 -6.85
CA SER A 74 -0.58 23.21 -6.71
C SER A 74 -0.21 23.54 -5.26
N HIS A 75 -1.10 23.25 -4.30
CA HIS A 75 -0.83 23.47 -2.87
C HIS A 75 0.30 22.57 -2.35
N LEU A 76 0.52 21.43 -2.99
CA LEU A 76 1.48 20.42 -2.58
C LEU A 76 2.87 20.60 -3.22
N GLU A 77 3.02 21.45 -4.24
CA GLU A 77 4.30 21.72 -4.90
C GLU A 77 5.38 22.24 -3.94
N ARG A 78 4.96 23.00 -2.92
CA ARG A 78 5.86 23.59 -1.92
C ARG A 78 5.96 22.75 -0.63
N TYR A 79 5.30 21.59 -0.58
CA TYR A 79 5.28 20.76 0.62
C TYR A 79 6.58 19.97 0.81
N TYR A 80 7.02 19.80 2.07
CA TYR A 80 8.17 18.98 2.44
C TYR A 80 7.78 17.88 3.44
N PRO A 81 8.22 16.62 3.27
CA PRO A 81 9.03 16.09 2.16
C PRO A 81 8.28 16.11 0.82
N ARG A 82 9.02 16.10 -0.30
CA ARG A 82 8.42 16.16 -1.65
C ARG A 82 7.34 15.08 -1.80
N PRO A 83 6.09 15.45 -2.12
CA PRO A 83 5.03 14.49 -2.34
C PRO A 83 5.35 13.53 -3.50
N VAL A 84 4.97 12.27 -3.35
CA VAL A 84 5.04 11.27 -4.43
C VAL A 84 3.72 11.31 -5.19
N GLN A 85 3.75 11.76 -6.44
CA GLN A 85 2.56 11.84 -7.29
C GLN A 85 2.38 10.55 -8.09
N LYS A 86 1.13 10.12 -8.23
CA LYS A 86 0.69 9.05 -9.12
C LYS A 86 -0.46 9.55 -10.00
N THR A 87 -0.52 9.01 -11.19
CA THR A 87 -1.49 9.30 -12.24
C THR A 87 -2.09 7.99 -12.76
N ASP A 88 -3.15 8.06 -13.54
CA ASP A 88 -3.72 6.91 -14.24
C ASP A 88 -2.70 6.19 -15.13
N LYS A 89 -1.78 6.93 -15.75
CA LYS A 89 -0.67 6.38 -16.56
C LYS A 89 0.24 5.41 -15.80
N ASP A 90 0.34 5.54 -14.47
CA ASP A 90 1.12 4.61 -13.64
C ASP A 90 0.45 3.21 -13.51
N PHE A 91 -0.75 3.04 -14.06
CA PHE A 91 -1.56 1.82 -13.97
C PHE A 91 -1.98 1.28 -15.35
N ASP A 92 -1.76 2.04 -16.43
CA ASP A 92 -2.13 1.66 -17.80
C ASP A 92 -1.12 0.67 -18.45
N GLU A 93 -0.07 0.23 -17.75
CA GLU A 93 0.85 -0.80 -18.26
C GLU A 93 0.18 -2.19 -18.30
N PRO A 94 0.19 -2.89 -19.45
CA PRO A 94 -0.27 -4.27 -19.50
C PRO A 94 0.71 -5.14 -18.73
N ALA A 95 0.19 -5.95 -17.80
CA ALA A 95 0.94 -7.01 -17.16
C ALA A 95 1.54 -7.93 -18.24
N ALA A 96 2.83 -7.77 -18.52
CA ALA A 96 3.62 -8.90 -18.97
C ALA A 96 3.64 -9.90 -17.80
N ASP A 97 2.85 -10.96 -17.98
CA ASP A 97 2.93 -12.27 -17.33
C ASP A 97 3.54 -12.37 -15.93
N GLU A 98 2.73 -12.14 -14.88
CA GLU A 98 2.95 -12.85 -13.62
C GLU A 98 1.76 -13.75 -13.32
N SER A 99 2.05 -15.05 -13.37
CA SER A 99 1.17 -16.18 -13.13
C SER A 99 0.41 -16.07 -11.82
N ALA A 100 -0.88 -16.38 -11.91
CA ALA A 100 -1.76 -16.60 -10.78
C ALA A 100 -1.19 -17.68 -9.85
N ASP A 101 -1.06 -17.37 -8.56
CA ASP A 101 -1.10 -18.37 -7.50
C ASP A 101 -1.76 -17.81 -6.23
N GLU A 102 -2.66 -18.64 -5.73
CA GLU A 102 -3.30 -18.72 -4.40
C GLU A 102 -4.35 -17.66 -3.97
N GLU A 103 -5.62 -18.08 -4.13
CA GLU A 103 -6.75 -17.66 -3.30
C GLU A 103 -6.45 -17.88 -1.81
N ASP A 104 -6.59 -16.85 -0.97
CA ASP A 104 -6.73 -17.05 0.48
C ASP A 104 -8.22 -16.89 0.86
N LYS A 105 -8.88 -18.04 1.00
CA LYS A 105 -10.25 -18.18 1.50
C LYS A 105 -10.32 -17.72 2.96
N ILE A 106 -10.99 -16.60 3.19
CA ILE A 106 -11.42 -16.18 4.52
C ILE A 106 -12.37 -17.25 5.09
N ARG A 107 -11.92 -18.00 6.12
CA ARG A 107 -12.81 -18.78 6.99
C ARG A 107 -13.26 -17.89 8.16
N PRO A 108 -14.57 -17.78 8.44
CA PRO A 108 -15.03 -17.19 9.69
C PRO A 108 -15.10 -18.29 10.77
N GLY A 109 -14.39 -18.07 11.88
CA GLY A 109 -14.46 -18.87 13.11
C GLY A 109 -13.71 -18.08 14.17
N GLU A 110 -14.42 -17.30 14.98
CA GLU A 110 -14.77 -17.70 16.36
C GLU A 110 -13.54 -17.87 17.23
N ASP A 111 -13.28 -16.87 18.07
CA ASP A 111 -12.68 -17.07 19.39
C ASP A 111 -13.21 -15.97 20.32
N LYS A 112 -14.29 -16.31 21.02
CA LYS A 112 -14.71 -15.60 22.23
C LYS A 112 -13.89 -16.12 23.41
N ALA A 113 -13.43 -15.16 24.20
CA ALA A 113 -13.33 -15.21 25.66
C ALA A 113 -12.40 -16.27 26.27
N ILE A 114 -11.22 -15.83 26.71
CA ILE A 114 -10.51 -16.44 27.85
C ILE A 114 -9.84 -15.31 28.67
N LEU A 115 -10.34 -15.19 29.92
CA LEU A 115 -9.70 -14.75 31.17
C LEU A 115 -9.28 -13.28 31.35
N LEU A 116 -9.97 -12.58 32.26
CA LEU A 116 -9.38 -12.25 33.57
C LEU A 116 -10.44 -12.44 34.67
N ALA A 117 -10.21 -13.45 35.51
CA ALA A 117 -10.65 -13.50 36.90
C ALA A 117 -9.40 -13.30 37.77
N GLU A 118 -9.62 -13.10 39.07
CA GLU A 118 -8.69 -12.75 40.16
C GLU A 118 -8.60 -11.24 40.42
N ASP A 119 -8.70 -10.70 41.64
CA ASP A 119 -9.26 -11.10 42.94
C ASP A 119 -8.99 -9.88 43.85
N GLU A 120 -10.01 -9.30 44.47
CA GLU A 120 -10.09 -8.73 45.85
C GLU A 120 -11.38 -7.94 46.08
#